data_AF-A0A1M6Y135-F1
#
_entry.id   AF-A0A1M6Y135-F1
#
_cell.length_a   1.000
_cell.length_b   1.000
_cell.length_c   1.000
_cell.angle_alpha   90.00
_cell.angle_beta   90.00
_cell.angle_gamma   90.00
#
_symmetry.space_group_name_H-M   'P 1'
#
loop_
_entity.id
_entity.type
_entity.pdbx_description
1 polymer ?
#
loop_
_entity_poly.entity_id
_entity_poly.type
_entity_poly.pdbx_seq_one_letter_code
_entity_poly.pdbx_strand_id
1 'polypeptide(L)' 'MILKIINSILILTAVFMGFKQGIAMISGKPEMTAMFGKWGFDKTGLIINGAVTILASILILFPKTFV' A
#
# COMPACT_ATOMS: atom_id res chain seq x y z
N MET A 1 6.62 -27.84 -3.01
CA MET A 1 6.14 -27.23 -1.73
C MET A 1 6.88 -25.95 -1.40
N ILE A 2 8.21 -25.93 -1.46
CA ILE A 2 9.05 -24.73 -1.22
C ILE A 2 8.60 -23.48 -2.00
N LEU A 3 8.34 -23.60 -3.31
CA LEU A 3 7.90 -22.45 -4.13
C LEU A 3 6.57 -21.85 -3.67
N LYS A 4 5.63 -22.70 -3.20
CA LYS A 4 4.35 -22.23 -2.68
C LYS A 4 4.52 -21.48 -1.36
N ILE A 5 5.41 -21.95 -0.49
CA ILE A 5 5.73 -21.30 0.79
C ILE A 5 6.37 -19.93 0.55
N ILE A 6 7.37 -19.87 -0.33
CA ILE A 6 8.03 -18.61 -0.69
C ILE A 6 7.00 -17.62 -1.25
N ASN A 7 6.14 -18.06 -2.16
CA ASN A 7 5.10 -17.19 -2.73
C ASN A 7 4.15 -16.65 -1.65
N SER A 8 3.70 -17.50 -0.73
CA SER A 8 2.86 -17.04 0.38
C SER A 8 3.56 -16.03 1.27
N ILE A 9 4.85 -16.22 1.58
CA ILE A 9 5.64 -15.25 2.37
C ILE A 9 5.76 -13.92 1.63
N LEU A 10 6.04 -13.95 0.32
CA LEU A 10 6.15 -12.75 -0.49
C LEU A 10 4.82 -11.98 -0.55
N ILE A 11 3.71 -12.68 -0.73
CA ILE A 11 2.37 -12.09 -0.72
C ILE A 11 2.11 -11.41 0.63
N LEU A 12 2.29 -12.13 1.75
CA LEU A 12 2.06 -11.57 3.08
C LEU A 12 2.95 -10.36 3.37
N THR A 13 4.20 -10.39 2.91
CA THR A 13 5.13 -9.27 3.03
C THR A 13 4.66 -8.07 2.22
N ALA A 14 4.19 -8.28 0.99
CA ALA A 14 3.64 -7.23 0.14
C ALA A 14 2.40 -6.57 0.77
N VAL A 15 1.49 -7.38 1.33
CA VAL A 15 0.31 -6.88 2.06
C VAL A 15 0.75 -6.02 3.24
N PHE A 16 1.64 -6.54 4.09
CA PHE A 16 2.15 -5.80 5.25
C PHE A 16 2.78 -4.46 4.86
N MET A 17 3.62 -4.44 3.81
CA MET A 17 4.23 -3.22 3.30
C MET A 17 3.17 -2.22 2.79
N GLY A 18 2.15 -2.69 2.07
CA GLY A 18 1.06 -1.85 1.59
C GLY A 18 0.25 -1.22 2.74
N PHE A 19 -0.04 -1.97 3.80
CA PHE A 19 -0.65 -1.42 5.03
C PHE A 19 0.25 -0.36 5.68
N LYS A 20 1.53 -0.66 5.87
CA LYS A 20 2.50 0.27 6.47
C LYS A 20 2.58 1.58 5.68
N GLN A 21 2.62 1.49 4.35
CA GLN A 21 2.67 2.67 3.48
C GLN A 21 1.36 3.44 3.51
N GLY A 22 0.21 2.78 3.36
CA GLY A 22 -1.10 3.42 3.39
C GLY A 22 -1.37 4.15 4.71
N ILE A 23 -1.01 3.54 5.85
CA ILE A 23 -1.09 4.19 7.17
C ILE A 23 -0.17 5.41 7.23
N ALA A 24 1.06 5.33 6.71
CA ALA A 24 1.99 6.47 6.68
C ALA A 24 1.46 7.66 5.85
N MET A 25 0.73 7.37 4.77
CA MET A 25 0.05 8.36 3.93
C MET A 25 -1.14 8.99 4.65
N ILE A 26 -2.02 8.17 5.23
CA ILE A 26 -3.18 8.64 6.01
C ILE A 26 -2.74 9.48 7.21
N SER A 27 -1.67 9.07 7.88
CA SER A 27 -1.09 9.79 9.02
C SER A 27 -0.40 11.10 8.61
N GLY A 28 -0.26 11.35 7.30
CA GLY A 28 0.39 12.56 6.78
C GLY A 28 1.83 12.71 7.24
N LYS A 29 2.61 11.62 7.25
CA LYS A 29 4.02 11.69 7.63
C LYS A 29 4.75 12.77 6.81
N PRO A 30 5.63 13.59 7.42
CA PRO A 30 6.30 14.70 6.75
C PRO A 30 6.99 14.31 5.44
N GLU A 31 7.62 13.13 5.42
CA GLU A 31 8.26 12.57 4.22
C GLU A 31 7.26 12.30 3.08
N MET A 32 6.10 11.71 3.40
CA MET A 32 5.05 11.43 2.41
C MET A 32 4.41 12.73 1.92
N THR A 33 4.14 13.68 2.81
CA THR A 33 3.61 14.99 2.41
C THR A 33 4.60 15.78 1.56
N ALA A 34 5.90 15.69 1.83
CA ALA A 34 6.94 16.35 1.03
C ALA A 34 7.12 15.70 -0.33
N MET A 35 7.06 14.37 -0.42
CA MET A 35 7.15 13.65 -1.69
C MET A 35 5.92 13.85 -2.55
N PHE A 36 4.72 13.58 -2.02
CA PHE A 36 3.47 13.69 -2.77
C PHE A 36 3.05 15.14 -3.02
N GLY A 37 3.45 16.07 -2.13
CA GLY A 37 3.27 17.50 -2.36
C GLY A 37 3.98 18.00 -3.62
N LYS A 38 5.13 17.43 -4.00
CA LYS A 38 5.80 17.73 -5.28
C LYS A 38 4.97 17.32 -6.51
N TRP A 39 4.01 16.42 -6.32
CA TRP A 39 3.12 15.91 -7.36
C TRP A 39 1.74 16.60 -7.29
N GLY A 40 1.59 17.65 -6.48
CA GLY A 40 0.35 18.42 -6.33
C GLY A 40 -0.69 17.79 -5.42
N PHE A 41 -0.36 16.72 -4.68
CA PHE A 41 -1.27 16.17 -3.69
C PHE A 41 -1.36 17.08 -2.46
N ASP A 42 -2.59 17.47 -2.13
CA ASP A 42 -2.90 18.05 -0.84
C ASP A 42 -3.03 16.95 0.23
N LYS A 43 -3.22 17.37 1.49
CA LYS A 43 -3.36 16.43 2.62
C LYS A 43 -4.54 15.47 2.42
N THR A 44 -5.64 15.96 1.84
CA THR A 44 -6.85 15.18 1.58
C THR A 44 -6.58 14.11 0.52
N GLY A 45 -5.97 14.49 -0.60
CA GLY A 45 -5.59 13.57 -1.66
C GLY A 45 -4.60 12.51 -1.18
N LEU A 46 -3.66 12.88 -0.30
CA LEU A 46 -2.72 11.93 0.30
C LEU A 46 -3.44 10.88 1.17
N ILE A 47 -4.43 11.30 1.96
CA ILE A 47 -5.23 10.40 2.80
C ILE A 47 -6.06 9.45 1.92
N ILE A 48 -6.72 9.96 0.89
CA ILE A 48 -7.50 9.15 -0.06
C ILE A 48 -6.58 8.12 -0.73
N ASN A 49 -5.42 8.55 -1.21
CA ASN A 49 -4.46 7.63 -1.86
C ASN A 49 -3.91 6.60 -0.87
N GLY A 50 -3.72 6.97 0.40
CA GLY A 50 -3.37 6.04 1.46
C GLY A 50 -4.45 4.97 1.70
N ALA A 51 -5.73 5.36 1.72
CA ALA A 51 -6.84 4.42 1.83
C ALA A 51 -6.91 3.47 0.62
N VAL A 52 -6.73 4.00 -0.60
CA VAL A 52 -6.64 3.19 -1.83
C VAL A 52 -5.46 2.22 -1.76
N THR A 53 -4.32 2.64 -1.21
CA THR A 53 -3.13 1.78 -1.03
C THR A 53 -3.41 0.59 -0.10
N ILE A 54 -4.16 0.82 0.99
CA ILE A 54 -4.58 -0.26 1.90
C ILE A 54 -5.58 -1.19 1.21
N LEU A 55 -6.56 -0.64 0.48
CA LEU A 55 -7.52 -1.46 -0.28
C LEU A 55 -6.80 -2.33 -1.31
N ALA A 56 -5.87 -1.75 -2.07
CA ALA A 56 -5.06 -2.47 -3.05
C ALA A 56 -4.23 -3.58 -2.40
N SER A 57 -3.64 -3.34 -1.22
CA SER A 57 -2.86 -4.35 -0.52
C SER A 57 -3.72 -5.53 -0.04
N ILE A 58 -4.98 -5.29 0.34
CA ILE A 58 -5.94 -6.37 0.66
C ILE A 58 -6.26 -7.18 -0.60
N LEU A 59 -6.44 -6.53 -1.75
CA LEU A 59 -6.76 -7.21 -3.00
C LEU A 59 -5.67 -8.18 -3.45
N ILE A 60 -4.39 -7.94 -3.10
CA ILE A 60 -3.27 -8.87 -3.36
C ILE A 60 -3.51 -10.27 -2.78
N LEU A 61 -4.29 -10.40 -1.70
CA LEU A 61 -4.66 -11.71 -1.14
C LEU A 61 -5.58 -12.52 -2.06
N PHE A 62 -6.22 -11.87 -3.03
CA PHE A 62 -7.13 -12.46 -3.99
C PHE A 62 -6.49 -12.38 -5.39
N PRO A 63 -5.56 -13.29 -5.75
CA PRO A 63 -4.83 -13.21 -7.01
C PRO A 63 -5.72 -13.18 -8.27
N LYS A 64 -6.98 -13.63 -8.18
CA LYS A 64 -7.98 -13.52 -9.26
C LYS A 64 -8.45 -12.07 -9.54
N THR A 65 -8.05 -11.10 -8.73
CA THR A 65 -8.33 -9.68 -8.95
C THR A 65 -7.33 -9.02 -9.89
N PHE A 66 -6.17 -9.64 -10.11
CA PHE A 66 -5.16 -9.20 -11.06
C PHE A 66 -5.29 -10.07 -12.31
N VAL A 67 -5.64 -9.43 -13.44
CA VAL A 67 -5.78 -10.07 -14.76
C VAL A 67 -4.40 -10.25 -15.39
#